data_AF-A0A7W1VQ17-F1
#
_entry.id   AF-A0A7W1VQ17-F1
#
_cell.length_a   1.000
_cell.length_b   1.000
_cell.length_c   1.000
_cell.angle_alpha   90.00
_cell.angle_beta   90.00
_cell.angle_gamma   90.00
#
_symmetry.space_group_name_H-M   'P 1'
#
loop_
_entity.id
_entity.type
_entity.pdbx_description
1 polymer ?
#
loop_
_entity_poly.entity_id
_entity_poly.type
_entity_poly.pdbx_seq_one_letter_code
_entity_poly.pdbx_strand_id
1 'polypeptide(L)'
;MRGVSVMPEIKVECDCGQRFKFDVSPVNGQMPYVVNCPVCGADGTAKANAILASMPQAASILASAAPMLNRPVLRVSAADQVAPVATAPVAPAYAPAQSFPPQKAARQPNFALGVLGAVLGGLVGMFVWYFIFKTTGKTLGFLAIGVGILTGYSARLLGRYHGTNMGLIAALCAFLCIIGAQYMRTKVQLITSDDEITEMYDEEMVDAKALIAAIPNGTDDEIRLYLVKEAKEYGGNLKKEDIDAEEVEDFRTEDLVPAQDLVSGKKSKQIYAQEVRESDAELYDSPIGKIIFWVMALGIFNIVSICIGVGSAYKLGAGEE
;
A
#
# COMPACT_ATOMS: atom_id res chain seq x y z
N MET A 1 -10.85 0.01 19.17
CA MET A 1 -9.62 0.26 18.37
C MET A 1 -8.53 0.85 19.27
N ARG A 2 -7.58 0.04 19.75
CA ARG A 2 -6.41 0.53 20.50
C ARG A 2 -5.50 1.29 19.52
N GLY A 3 -5.28 2.58 19.75
CA GLY A 3 -4.39 3.39 18.91
C GLY A 3 -2.97 2.81 18.93
N VAL A 4 -2.42 2.52 17.75
CA VAL A 4 -1.02 2.08 17.62
C VAL A 4 -0.12 3.24 18.02
N SER A 5 0.32 3.27 19.28
CA SER A 5 1.40 4.15 19.71
C SER A 5 2.67 3.74 18.98
N VAL A 6 3.12 4.58 18.06
CA VAL A 6 4.42 4.41 17.42
C VAL A 6 5.49 4.72 18.46
N MET A 7 6.02 3.69 19.12
CA MET A 7 7.11 3.84 20.08
C MET A 7 8.40 4.19 19.31
N PRO A 8 9.05 5.34 19.59
CA PRO A 8 10.26 5.74 18.87
C PRO A 8 11.46 4.89 19.31
N GLU A 9 12.16 4.29 18.33
CA GLU A 9 13.41 3.54 18.55
C GLU A 9 14.58 4.53 18.70
N ILE A 10 15.21 4.60 19.88
CA ILE A 10 16.34 5.48 20.16
C ILE A 10 17.64 4.68 20.07
N LYS A 11 18.60 5.13 19.25
CA LYS A 11 19.92 4.51 19.10
C LYS A 11 20.99 5.37 19.79
N VAL A 12 21.62 4.85 20.83
CA VAL A 12 22.64 5.56 21.63
C VAL A 12 24.01 4.93 21.40
N GLU A 13 25.05 5.77 21.30
CA GLU A 13 26.46 5.35 21.24
C GLU A 13 27.18 5.73 22.55
N CYS A 14 27.63 4.71 23.30
CA CYS A 14 28.37 4.91 24.54
C CYS A 14 29.85 5.27 24.25
N ASP A 15 30.54 5.89 25.22
CA ASP A 15 31.97 6.25 25.08
C ASP A 15 32.90 5.02 25.01
N CYS A 16 32.42 3.86 25.44
CA CYS A 16 33.13 2.59 25.23
C CYS A 16 33.05 2.08 23.77
N GLY A 17 32.35 2.80 22.89
CA GLY A 17 32.14 2.44 21.48
C GLY A 17 30.94 1.53 21.23
N GLN A 18 30.26 1.05 22.27
CA GLN A 18 29.08 0.21 22.12
C GLN A 18 27.88 1.04 21.66
N ARG A 19 27.27 0.63 20.54
CA ARG A 19 25.95 1.09 20.11
C ARG A 19 24.88 0.17 20.64
N PHE A 20 23.81 0.74 21.18
CA PHE A 20 22.65 -0.01 21.65
C PHE A 20 21.36 0.76 21.37
N LYS A 21 20.25 0.04 21.33
CA LYS A 21 18.93 0.58 20.98
C LYS A 21 17.88 0.11 21.97
N PHE A 22 16.88 0.94 22.20
CA PHE A 22 15.74 0.64 23.06
C PHE A 22 14.53 1.49 22.65
N ASP A 23 13.35 0.98 22.94
CA ASP A 23 12.07 1.65 22.69
C ASP A 23 11.57 2.23 24.02
N VAL A 24 11.32 3.55 24.03
CA VAL A 24 10.84 4.23 25.24
C VAL A 24 9.92 5.37 24.87
N SER A 25 8.87 5.55 25.67
CA SER A 25 7.99 6.71 25.57
C SER A 25 8.57 7.85 26.42
N PRO A 26 9.01 8.98 25.82
CA PRO A 26 9.58 10.09 26.57
C PRO A 26 8.52 10.74 27.47
N VAL A 27 8.90 11.13 28.68
CA VAL A 27 8.03 11.93 29.58
C VAL A 27 8.59 13.35 29.59
N ASN A 28 7.80 14.31 29.12
CA ASN A 28 8.23 15.72 28.95
C ASN A 28 9.51 15.88 28.09
N GLY A 29 9.68 15.03 27.08
CA GLY A 29 10.86 15.05 26.19
C GLY A 29 12.14 14.52 26.83
N GLN A 30 12.06 13.83 27.98
CA GLN A 30 13.20 13.23 28.67
C GLN A 30 12.97 11.74 28.94
N MET A 31 14.07 11.02 29.18
CA MET A 31 14.08 9.63 29.60
C MET A 31 13.44 9.46 30.99
N PRO A 32 12.45 8.58 31.17
CA PRO A 32 11.80 8.36 32.46
C PRO A 32 12.66 7.58 33.47
N TYR A 33 13.71 6.90 33.01
CA TYR A 33 14.63 6.11 33.84
C TYR A 33 16.06 6.22 33.33
N VAL A 34 17.02 5.90 34.21
CA VAL A 34 18.45 5.89 33.89
C VAL A 34 18.76 4.75 32.92
N VAL A 35 19.52 5.04 31.87
CA VAL A 35 19.92 4.06 30.85
C VAL A 35 21.41 3.82 30.93
N ASN A 36 21.79 2.62 31.37
CA ASN A 36 23.20 2.22 31.44
C ASN A 36 23.61 1.42 30.21
N CYS A 37 24.84 1.65 29.74
CA CYS A 37 25.43 0.83 28.68
C CYS A 37 25.55 -0.64 29.14
N PRO A 38 25.07 -1.63 28.38
CA PRO A 38 25.11 -3.04 28.79
C PRO A 38 26.54 -3.62 28.84
N VAL A 39 27.52 -2.94 28.22
CA VAL A 39 28.91 -3.43 28.14
C VAL A 39 29.77 -2.89 29.27
N CYS A 40 29.75 -1.57 29.50
CA CYS A 40 30.62 -0.94 30.50
C CYS A 40 29.88 -0.42 31.74
N GLY A 41 28.55 -0.44 31.74
CA GLY A 41 27.73 0.08 32.85
C GLY A 41 27.70 1.61 32.97
N ALA A 42 28.33 2.36 32.07
CA ALA A 42 28.30 3.82 32.10
C ALA A 42 26.90 4.38 31.82
N ASP A 43 26.55 5.47 32.50
CA ASP A 43 25.26 6.16 32.34
C ASP A 43 25.18 6.88 30.97
N GLY A 44 24.29 6.40 30.11
CA GLY A 44 23.99 6.93 28.79
C GLY A 44 22.79 7.87 28.75
N THR A 45 22.16 8.19 29.89
CA THR A 45 20.91 8.96 29.97
C THR A 45 21.04 10.34 29.33
N ALA A 46 22.16 11.03 29.56
CA ALA A 46 22.41 12.35 28.97
C ALA A 46 22.46 12.30 27.43
N LYS A 47 23.06 11.25 26.86
CA LYS A 47 23.14 11.07 25.40
C LYS A 47 21.78 10.72 24.80
N ALA A 48 21.00 9.88 25.49
CA ALA A 48 19.63 9.56 25.09
C ALA A 48 18.73 10.82 25.06
N ASN A 49 18.80 11.66 26.10
CA ASN A 49 18.08 12.94 26.15
C ASN A 49 18.51 13.91 25.03
N ALA A 50 19.80 13.93 24.67
CA ALA A 50 20.28 14.75 23.56
C ALA A 50 19.73 14.29 22.20
N ILE A 51 19.64 12.97 21.98
CA ILE A 51 19.04 12.39 20.77
C ILE A 51 17.55 12.70 20.71
N LEU A 52 16.82 12.55 21.82
CA LEU A 52 15.40 12.93 21.93
C LEU A 52 15.17 14.41 21.60
N ALA A 53 16.03 15.30 22.10
CA ALA A 53 15.96 16.73 21.78
C ALA A 53 16.22 17.05 20.30
N SER A 54 16.99 16.19 19.60
CA SER A 54 17.28 16.33 18.17
C SER A 54 16.23 15.73 17.24
N MET A 55 15.32 14.88 17.76
CA MET A 55 14.25 14.30 16.98
C MET A 55 13.14 15.33 16.74
N PRO A 56 12.84 15.72 15.49
CA PRO A 56 11.88 16.79 15.16
C PRO A 56 10.41 16.45 15.47
N GLN A 57 10.13 15.32 16.14
CA GLN A 57 8.78 14.89 16.50
C GLN A 57 8.30 15.44 17.86
N ALA A 58 9.16 16.03 18.70
CA ALA A 58 8.77 16.55 20.01
C ALA A 58 8.27 18.01 20.01
N ALA A 59 8.41 18.76 18.90
CA ALA A 59 8.14 20.20 18.86
C ALA A 59 7.06 20.63 17.84
N SER A 60 6.30 19.71 17.26
CA SER A 60 5.25 20.06 16.28
C SER A 60 3.86 20.24 16.90
N ILE A 61 3.72 21.10 17.92
CA ILE A 61 2.39 21.68 18.27
C ILE A 61 2.43 23.20 18.52
N LEU A 62 3.58 23.85 18.71
CA LEU A 62 3.60 25.30 18.97
C LEU A 62 4.83 25.99 18.36
N ALA A 63 4.88 26.13 17.03
CA ALA A 63 5.48 27.27 16.33
C ALA A 63 5.55 27.01 14.82
N SER A 64 4.90 27.87 14.03
CA SER A 64 5.60 28.71 13.04
C SER A 64 4.61 29.20 11.97
N ALA A 65 4.11 30.42 12.19
CA ALA A 65 3.69 31.30 11.11
C ALA A 65 4.92 32.14 10.72
N ALA A 66 5.49 31.89 9.54
CA ALA A 66 6.35 32.84 8.83
C ALA A 66 6.33 32.56 7.32
N PRO A 67 6.25 33.59 6.47
CA PRO A 67 6.19 33.44 5.02
C PRO A 67 7.61 33.34 4.44
N MET A 68 7.85 32.35 3.58
CA MET A 68 9.08 32.32 2.77
C MET A 68 8.91 33.15 1.50
N LEU A 69 9.60 34.30 1.51
CA LEU A 69 9.88 35.16 0.37
C LEU A 69 11.01 34.57 -0.47
N ASN A 70 10.79 34.61 -1.79
CA ASN A 70 11.78 34.92 -2.83
C ASN A 70 12.93 33.92 -3.07
N ARG A 71 12.89 33.21 -4.21
CA ARG A 71 14.05 32.53 -4.78
C ARG A 71 14.29 33.03 -6.22
N PRO A 72 15.52 33.44 -6.58
CA PRO A 72 15.82 34.11 -7.84
C PRO A 72 15.77 33.15 -9.04
N VAL A 73 15.28 33.71 -10.15
CA VAL A 73 15.22 33.15 -11.50
C VAL A 73 16.64 33.09 -12.09
N LEU A 74 17.09 31.89 -12.48
CA LEU A 74 18.29 31.73 -13.29
C LEU A 74 17.90 31.84 -14.77
N ARG A 75 18.24 32.98 -15.40
CA ARG A 75 18.21 33.16 -16.86
C ARG A 75 19.56 32.73 -17.42
N VAL A 76 19.55 31.85 -18.41
CA VAL A 76 20.71 31.61 -19.29
C VAL A 76 20.33 32.08 -20.70
N SER A 77 21.09 33.06 -21.18
CA SER A 77 21.01 33.61 -22.52
C SER A 77 22.06 32.99 -23.43
N ALA A 78 21.69 32.92 -24.72
CA ALA A 78 22.53 33.03 -25.93
C ALA A 78 23.42 31.84 -26.35
N ALA A 79 23.21 31.39 -27.58
CA ALA A 79 24.17 31.62 -28.66
C ALA A 79 23.51 31.44 -30.05
N ASP A 80 23.63 32.48 -30.87
CA ASP A 80 23.59 32.43 -32.32
C ASP A 80 24.58 31.38 -32.86
N GLN A 81 24.17 30.55 -33.82
CA GLN A 81 25.09 29.96 -34.79
C GLN A 81 24.51 29.99 -36.21
N VAL A 82 25.06 30.95 -36.94
CA VAL A 82 25.35 31.08 -38.38
C VAL A 82 25.15 29.81 -39.22
N ALA A 83 24.37 29.98 -40.29
CA ALA A 83 24.22 29.06 -41.41
C ALA A 83 25.48 29.01 -42.31
N PRO A 84 25.92 27.82 -42.76
CA PRO A 84 26.74 27.69 -43.95
C PRO A 84 25.86 27.34 -45.17
N VAL A 85 25.94 28.19 -46.19
CA VAL A 85 25.50 27.93 -47.56
C VAL A 85 26.37 26.79 -48.12
N ALA A 86 25.76 25.63 -48.37
CA ALA A 86 26.41 24.51 -49.05
C ALA A 86 25.80 24.30 -50.44
N THR A 87 26.70 24.32 -51.42
CA THR A 87 26.54 24.19 -52.86
C THR A 87 25.74 22.97 -53.31
N ALA A 88 24.86 23.18 -54.29
CA ALA A 88 24.12 22.13 -54.98
C ALA A 88 25.05 21.24 -55.84
N PRO A 89 25.02 19.91 -55.68
CA PRO A 89 25.64 18.98 -56.62
C PRO A 89 24.73 18.69 -57.83
N VAL A 90 25.41 18.57 -58.98
CA VAL A 90 24.89 18.27 -60.32
C VAL A 90 24.13 16.94 -60.34
N ALA A 91 22.97 16.94 -61.00
CA ALA A 91 22.11 15.78 -61.18
C ALA A 91 22.75 14.70 -62.07
N PRO A 92 22.79 13.42 -61.64
CA PRO A 92 23.09 12.29 -62.52
C PRO A 92 21.87 11.87 -63.36
N ALA A 93 22.18 11.34 -64.53
CA ALA A 93 21.28 10.94 -65.60
C ALA A 93 20.21 9.90 -65.17
N TYR A 94 19.03 10.06 -65.76
CA TYR A 94 17.84 9.22 -65.63
C TYR A 94 18.14 7.72 -65.81
N ALA A 95 17.93 6.93 -64.76
CA ALA A 95 17.78 5.49 -64.85
C ALA A 95 16.36 5.12 -65.34
N PRO A 96 16.18 4.04 -66.11
CA PRO A 96 14.88 3.63 -66.63
C PRO A 96 13.89 3.23 -65.52
N ALA A 97 12.65 3.66 -65.70
CA ALA A 97 11.54 3.44 -64.77
C ALA A 97 11.32 1.95 -64.50
N GLN A 98 11.63 1.50 -63.28
CA GLN A 98 11.20 0.20 -62.78
C GLN A 98 9.69 0.25 -62.53
N SER A 99 8.94 -0.65 -63.15
CA SER A 99 7.53 -0.87 -62.88
C SER A 99 7.37 -1.46 -61.48
N PHE A 100 7.06 -0.62 -60.50
CA PHE A 100 6.73 -1.08 -59.16
C PHE A 100 5.45 -1.93 -59.22
N PRO A 101 5.42 -3.11 -58.57
CA PRO A 101 4.20 -3.90 -58.49
C PRO A 101 3.08 -3.09 -57.83
N PRO A 102 1.81 -3.36 -58.17
CA PRO A 102 0.67 -2.61 -57.66
C PRO A 102 0.68 -2.64 -56.12
N GLN A 103 0.85 -1.45 -55.53
CA GLN A 103 0.86 -1.26 -54.09
C GLN A 103 -0.52 -1.71 -53.56
N LYS A 104 -0.56 -2.76 -52.74
CA LYS A 104 -1.80 -3.21 -52.08
C LYS A 104 -2.45 -2.00 -51.43
N ALA A 105 -3.67 -1.67 -51.86
CA ALA A 105 -4.40 -0.50 -51.39
C ALA A 105 -4.33 -0.41 -49.86
N ALA A 106 -3.60 0.59 -49.37
CA ALA A 106 -3.45 0.80 -47.94
C ALA A 106 -4.85 1.05 -47.37
N ARG A 107 -5.33 0.17 -46.48
CA ARG A 107 -6.61 0.41 -45.79
C ARG A 107 -6.53 1.77 -45.11
N GLN A 108 -7.55 2.59 -45.30
CA GLN A 108 -7.59 3.92 -44.73
C GLN A 108 -7.51 3.86 -43.19
N PRO A 109 -6.81 4.81 -42.54
CA PRO A 109 -6.73 4.87 -41.09
C PRO A 109 -8.13 5.16 -40.51
N ASN A 110 -8.52 4.41 -39.49
CA ASN A 110 -9.83 4.49 -38.86
C ASN A 110 -9.66 4.84 -37.37
N PHE A 111 -9.84 6.11 -37.03
CA PHE A 111 -9.68 6.60 -35.67
C PHE A 111 -10.57 5.87 -34.66
N ALA A 112 -11.86 5.71 -34.97
CA ALA A 112 -12.81 5.00 -34.11
C ALA A 112 -12.40 3.54 -33.83
N LEU A 113 -11.84 2.87 -34.85
CA LEU A 113 -11.35 1.51 -34.71
C LEU A 113 -10.10 1.44 -33.81
N GLY A 114 -9.29 2.51 -33.81
CA GLY A 114 -8.18 2.68 -32.87
C GLY A 114 -8.67 2.83 -31.43
N VAL A 115 -9.69 3.67 -31.18
CA VAL A 115 -10.28 3.83 -29.84
C VAL A 115 -10.83 2.49 -29.32
N LEU A 116 -11.54 1.74 -30.16
CA LEU A 116 -12.01 0.40 -29.82
C LEU A 116 -10.83 -0.54 -29.49
N GLY A 117 -9.75 -0.46 -30.26
CA GLY A 117 -8.51 -1.19 -30.00
C GLY A 117 -7.93 -0.88 -28.62
N ALA A 118 -7.81 0.40 -28.25
CA ALA A 118 -7.33 0.80 -26.92
C ALA A 118 -8.19 0.18 -25.80
N VAL A 119 -9.51 0.33 -25.89
CA VAL A 119 -10.43 -0.20 -24.86
C VAL A 119 -10.28 -1.72 -24.69
N LEU A 120 -10.26 -2.47 -25.79
CA LEU A 120 -10.10 -3.92 -25.73
C LEU A 120 -8.74 -4.33 -25.16
N GLY A 121 -7.65 -3.68 -25.58
CA GLY A 121 -6.31 -3.96 -25.07
C GLY A 121 -6.18 -3.66 -23.58
N GLY A 122 -6.72 -2.53 -23.14
CA GLY A 122 -6.74 -2.13 -21.73
C GLY A 122 -7.52 -3.10 -20.85
N LEU A 123 -8.71 -3.53 -21.28
CA LEU A 123 -9.52 -4.51 -20.56
C LEU A 123 -8.83 -5.88 -20.49
N VAL A 124 -8.27 -6.37 -21.60
CA VAL A 124 -7.52 -7.63 -21.60
C VAL A 124 -6.32 -7.55 -20.65
N GLY A 125 -5.55 -6.46 -20.71
CA GLY A 125 -4.42 -6.24 -19.82
C GLY A 125 -4.84 -6.20 -18.34
N MET A 126 -5.95 -5.52 -18.05
CA MET A 126 -6.54 -5.44 -16.71
C MET A 126 -6.92 -6.83 -16.17
N PHE A 127 -7.59 -7.68 -16.98
CA PHE A 127 -7.97 -9.04 -16.58
C PHE A 127 -6.77 -9.98 -16.42
N VAL A 128 -5.79 -9.91 -17.32
CA VAL A 128 -4.56 -10.69 -17.22
C VAL A 128 -3.80 -10.33 -15.95
N TRP A 129 -3.66 -9.03 -15.65
CA TRP A 129 -3.06 -8.58 -14.40
C TRP A 129 -3.82 -9.10 -13.18
N TYR A 130 -5.15 -8.94 -13.14
CA TYR A 130 -5.96 -9.46 -12.05
C TYR A 130 -5.78 -10.98 -11.85
N PHE A 131 -5.74 -11.76 -12.94
CA PHE A 131 -5.54 -13.20 -12.87
C PHE A 131 -4.15 -13.59 -12.35
N ILE A 132 -3.09 -12.89 -12.78
CA ILE A 132 -1.73 -13.10 -12.25
C ILE A 132 -1.68 -12.80 -10.75
N PHE A 133 -2.32 -11.70 -10.32
CA PHE A 133 -2.41 -11.35 -8.91
C PHE A 133 -3.12 -12.44 -8.11
N LYS A 134 -4.29 -12.89 -8.58
CA LYS A 134 -5.08 -13.94 -7.92
C LYS A 134 -4.31 -15.26 -7.79
N THR A 135 -3.51 -15.62 -8.79
CA THR A 135 -2.75 -16.89 -8.79
C THR A 135 -1.43 -16.82 -8.03
N THR A 136 -0.77 -15.66 -8.02
CA THR A 136 0.60 -15.54 -7.46
C THR A 136 0.61 -14.91 -6.07
N GLY A 137 -0.41 -14.14 -5.69
CA GLY A 137 -0.45 -13.34 -4.45
C GLY A 137 0.57 -12.20 -4.39
N LYS A 138 1.44 -12.06 -5.40
CA LYS A 138 2.53 -11.07 -5.43
C LYS A 138 2.12 -9.80 -6.16
N THR A 139 2.57 -8.67 -5.62
CA THR A 139 2.28 -7.32 -6.11
C THR A 139 3.35 -6.88 -7.13
N LEU A 140 3.17 -7.30 -8.37
CA LEU A 140 4.11 -6.97 -9.45
C LEU A 140 3.72 -5.63 -10.11
N GLY A 141 4.22 -4.51 -9.58
CA GLY A 141 3.85 -3.18 -10.09
C GLY A 141 4.22 -2.94 -11.57
N PHE A 142 5.18 -3.67 -12.12
CA PHE A 142 5.53 -3.62 -13.54
C PHE A 142 4.41 -4.11 -14.48
N LEU A 143 3.39 -4.81 -13.97
CA LEU A 143 2.23 -5.21 -14.78
C LEU A 143 1.44 -4.00 -15.31
N ALA A 144 1.45 -2.86 -14.61
CA ALA A 144 0.87 -1.62 -15.11
C ALA A 144 1.51 -1.15 -16.43
N ILE A 145 2.82 -1.39 -16.59
CA ILE A 145 3.55 -1.08 -17.84
C ILE A 145 3.03 -1.99 -18.97
N GLY A 146 2.83 -3.27 -18.68
CA GLY A 146 2.25 -4.24 -19.62
C GLY A 146 0.86 -3.84 -20.10
N VAL A 147 -0.01 -3.38 -19.20
CA VAL A 147 -1.35 -2.87 -19.57
C VAL A 147 -1.23 -1.66 -20.49
N GLY A 148 -0.34 -0.72 -20.18
CA GLY A 148 -0.09 0.46 -21.01
C GLY A 148 0.39 0.10 -22.41
N ILE A 149 1.39 -0.78 -22.51
CA ILE A 149 1.91 -1.27 -23.80
C ILE A 149 0.81 -1.95 -24.60
N LEU A 150 0.05 -2.86 -23.98
CA LEU A 150 -1.02 -3.60 -24.66
C LEU A 150 -2.11 -2.66 -25.19
N THR A 151 -2.49 -1.65 -24.39
CA THR A 151 -3.49 -0.63 -24.76
C THR A 151 -3.03 0.21 -25.96
N GLY A 152 -1.79 0.72 -25.93
CA GLY A 152 -1.24 1.52 -27.03
C GLY A 152 -1.04 0.69 -28.30
N TYR A 153 -0.54 -0.54 -28.17
CA TYR A 153 -0.31 -1.44 -29.29
C TYR A 153 -1.62 -1.87 -29.95
N SER A 154 -2.66 -2.22 -29.18
CA SER A 154 -3.97 -2.60 -29.73
C SER A 154 -4.64 -1.43 -30.45
N ALA A 155 -4.52 -0.21 -29.92
CA ALA A 155 -4.94 1.02 -30.61
C ALA A 155 -4.31 1.16 -31.99
N ARG A 156 -2.98 0.99 -32.08
CA ARG A 156 -2.23 1.09 -33.33
C ARG A 156 -2.62 -0.03 -34.31
N LEU A 157 -2.70 -1.26 -33.82
CA LEU A 157 -2.99 -2.45 -34.62
C LEU A 157 -4.37 -2.37 -35.30
N LEU A 158 -5.39 -1.92 -34.56
CA LEU A 158 -6.76 -1.83 -35.07
C LEU A 158 -7.00 -0.54 -35.86
N GLY A 159 -6.57 0.62 -35.34
CA GLY A 159 -6.88 1.90 -35.95
C GLY A 159 -6.02 2.26 -37.16
N ARG A 160 -4.76 1.78 -37.19
CA ARG A 160 -3.71 2.20 -38.15
C ARG A 160 -3.55 3.72 -38.23
N TYR A 161 -4.02 4.43 -37.22
CA TYR A 161 -4.00 5.88 -37.13
C TYR A 161 -2.81 6.26 -36.23
N HIS A 162 -2.06 7.28 -36.64
CA HIS A 162 -0.93 7.83 -35.90
C HIS A 162 -1.20 9.31 -35.67
N GLY A 163 -0.88 9.80 -34.47
CA GLY A 163 -1.07 11.19 -34.10
C GLY A 163 -1.35 11.40 -32.62
N THR A 164 -1.05 12.60 -32.14
CA THR A 164 -1.15 13.02 -30.73
C THR A 164 -2.51 12.73 -30.10
N ASN A 165 -3.61 12.96 -30.84
CA ASN A 165 -4.96 12.70 -30.34
C ASN A 165 -5.19 11.22 -29.99
N MET A 166 -4.61 10.30 -30.77
CA MET A 166 -4.73 8.86 -30.52
C MET A 166 -3.88 8.44 -29.32
N GLY A 167 -2.67 9.00 -29.18
CA GLY A 167 -1.83 8.81 -28.00
C GLY A 167 -2.53 9.24 -26.71
N LEU A 168 -3.18 10.41 -26.70
CA LEU A 168 -3.92 10.89 -25.53
C LEU A 168 -5.08 9.97 -25.13
N ILE A 169 -5.83 9.44 -26.11
CA ILE A 169 -6.93 8.50 -25.82
C ILE A 169 -6.39 7.17 -25.29
N ALA A 170 -5.34 6.63 -25.90
CA ALA A 170 -4.70 5.42 -25.41
C ALA A 170 -4.17 5.59 -23.98
N ALA A 171 -3.57 6.73 -23.67
CA ALA A 171 -3.10 7.08 -22.33
C ALA A 171 -4.24 7.15 -21.29
N LEU A 172 -5.33 7.84 -21.62
CA LEU A 172 -6.51 7.93 -20.74
C LEU A 172 -7.13 6.55 -20.51
N CYS A 173 -7.26 5.75 -21.56
CA CYS A 173 -7.80 4.40 -21.48
C CYS A 173 -6.91 3.50 -20.60
N ALA A 174 -5.60 3.54 -20.80
CA ALA A 174 -4.63 2.80 -19.99
C ALA A 174 -4.69 3.25 -18.51
N PHE A 175 -4.77 4.55 -18.25
CA PHE A 175 -4.90 5.08 -16.89
C PHE A 175 -6.14 4.51 -16.18
N LEU A 176 -7.31 4.57 -16.81
CA LEU A 176 -8.54 4.03 -16.24
C LEU A 176 -8.46 2.52 -16.00
N CYS A 177 -7.89 1.76 -16.93
CA CYS A 177 -7.72 0.31 -16.78
C CYS A 177 -6.72 -0.04 -15.66
N ILE A 178 -5.64 0.72 -15.51
CA ILE A 178 -4.65 0.52 -14.45
C ILE A 178 -5.26 0.85 -13.08
N ILE A 179 -5.98 1.97 -12.95
CA ILE A 179 -6.70 2.30 -11.72
C ILE A 179 -7.77 1.25 -11.41
N GLY A 180 -8.51 0.77 -12.40
CA GLY A 180 -9.47 -0.31 -12.26
C GLY A 180 -8.83 -1.62 -11.77
N ALA A 181 -7.68 -2.00 -12.33
CA ALA A 181 -6.91 -3.16 -11.87
C ALA A 181 -6.46 -3.01 -10.41
N GLN A 182 -5.92 -1.85 -10.03
CA GLN A 182 -5.49 -1.57 -8.66
C GLN A 182 -6.68 -1.58 -7.68
N TYR A 183 -7.82 -1.06 -8.10
CA TYR A 183 -9.06 -1.10 -7.32
C TYR A 183 -9.49 -2.54 -7.05
N MET A 184 -9.58 -3.38 -8.07
CA MET A 184 -9.96 -4.79 -7.92
C MET A 184 -8.97 -5.56 -7.04
N ARG A 185 -7.67 -5.33 -7.23
CA ARG A 185 -6.61 -5.92 -6.41
C ARG A 185 -6.77 -5.55 -4.93
N THR A 186 -6.87 -4.26 -4.64
CA THR A 186 -6.97 -3.74 -3.27
C THR A 186 -8.26 -4.23 -2.61
N LYS A 187 -9.36 -4.31 -3.37
CA LYS A 187 -10.61 -4.89 -2.89
C LYS A 187 -10.48 -6.37 -2.52
N VAL A 188 -9.81 -7.19 -3.35
CA VAL A 188 -9.58 -8.61 -3.03
C VAL A 188 -8.65 -8.78 -1.83
N GLN A 189 -7.68 -7.89 -1.64
CA GLN A 189 -6.72 -7.97 -0.55
C GLN A 189 -7.28 -7.49 0.79
N LEU A 190 -8.27 -6.60 0.76
CA LEU A 190 -8.91 -6.06 1.97
C LEU A 190 -10.09 -6.88 2.46
N ILE A 191 -10.72 -7.67 1.59
CA ILE A 191 -11.80 -8.56 1.99
C ILE A 191 -11.16 -9.83 2.53
N THR A 192 -11.38 -10.11 3.81
CA THR A 192 -10.94 -11.35 4.44
C THR A 192 -11.50 -12.54 3.65
N SER A 193 -10.60 -13.44 3.23
CA SER A 193 -11.02 -14.56 2.36
C SER A 193 -11.85 -15.59 3.13
N ASP A 194 -12.70 -16.36 2.45
CA ASP A 194 -13.54 -17.38 3.12
C ASP A 194 -12.70 -18.46 3.83
N ASP A 195 -11.50 -18.75 3.31
CA ASP A 195 -10.54 -19.67 3.91
C ASP A 195 -9.92 -19.06 5.18
N GLU A 196 -9.58 -17.76 5.15
CA GLU A 196 -9.04 -17.03 6.31
C GLU A 196 -10.11 -16.83 7.39
N ILE A 197 -11.36 -16.52 7.02
CA ILE A 197 -12.51 -16.49 7.94
C ILE A 197 -12.72 -17.88 8.58
N THR A 198 -12.54 -18.94 7.80
CA THR A 198 -12.61 -20.31 8.30
C THR A 198 -11.52 -20.58 9.32
N GLU A 199 -10.29 -20.21 9.02
CA GLU A 199 -9.14 -20.39 9.90
C GLU A 199 -9.31 -19.60 11.20
N MET A 200 -9.69 -18.32 11.14
CA MET A 200 -9.99 -17.51 12.32
C MET A 200 -11.11 -18.11 13.17
N TYR A 201 -12.20 -18.59 12.55
CA TYR A 201 -13.28 -19.26 13.27
C TYR A 201 -12.81 -20.55 13.97
N ASP A 202 -12.02 -21.36 13.28
CA ASP A 202 -11.53 -22.63 13.81
C ASP A 202 -10.52 -22.40 14.95
N GLU A 203 -9.68 -21.35 14.86
CA GLU A 203 -8.78 -20.90 15.94
C GLU A 203 -9.55 -20.38 17.14
N GLU A 204 -10.48 -19.43 16.95
CA GLU A 204 -11.34 -18.93 18.04
C GLU A 204 -12.14 -20.05 18.71
N MET A 205 -12.59 -21.05 17.93
CA MET A 205 -13.31 -22.20 18.46
C MET A 205 -12.42 -23.07 19.36
N VAL A 206 -11.12 -23.19 19.05
CA VAL A 206 -10.16 -23.91 19.89
C VAL A 206 -9.92 -23.14 21.20
N ASP A 207 -9.71 -21.83 21.10
CA ASP A 207 -9.48 -20.97 22.27
C ASP A 207 -10.70 -20.90 23.17
N ALA A 208 -11.89 -20.74 22.60
CA ALA A 208 -13.14 -20.73 23.35
C ALA A 208 -13.38 -22.05 24.09
N LYS A 209 -13.04 -23.20 23.47
CA LYS A 209 -13.11 -24.51 24.16
C LYS A 209 -12.11 -24.60 25.30
N ALA A 210 -10.89 -24.10 25.12
CA ALA A 210 -9.87 -24.08 26.16
C ALA A 210 -10.28 -23.17 27.33
N LEU A 211 -10.86 -22.00 27.04
CA LEU A 211 -11.37 -21.05 28.02
C LEU A 211 -12.51 -21.67 28.86
N ILE A 212 -13.52 -22.26 28.22
CA ILE A 212 -14.64 -22.91 28.93
C ILE A 212 -14.16 -24.11 29.74
N ALA A 213 -13.17 -24.86 29.26
CA ALA A 213 -12.58 -25.95 30.03
C ALA A 213 -11.84 -25.45 31.28
N ALA A 214 -11.25 -24.25 31.23
CA ALA A 214 -10.59 -23.63 32.37
C ALA A 214 -11.58 -22.98 33.36
N ILE A 215 -12.73 -22.53 32.89
CA ILE A 215 -13.78 -21.83 33.66
C ILE A 215 -15.13 -22.55 33.47
N PRO A 216 -15.30 -23.78 33.98
CA PRO A 216 -16.47 -24.60 33.69
C PRO A 216 -17.77 -24.05 34.29
N ASN A 217 -17.69 -23.37 35.45
CA ASN A 217 -18.88 -22.87 36.15
C ASN A 217 -19.10 -21.36 35.98
N GLY A 218 -18.14 -20.65 35.38
CA GLY A 218 -18.22 -19.19 35.20
C GLY A 218 -18.11 -18.39 36.50
N THR A 219 -17.62 -18.99 37.59
CA THR A 219 -17.57 -18.33 38.90
C THR A 219 -16.49 -17.24 38.94
N ASP A 220 -16.71 -16.17 39.72
CA ASP A 220 -15.75 -15.07 39.84
C ASP A 220 -14.35 -15.56 40.28
N ASP A 221 -14.31 -16.59 41.13
CA ASP A 221 -13.06 -17.18 41.60
C ASP A 221 -12.30 -17.93 40.50
N GLU A 222 -13.00 -18.67 39.64
CA GLU A 222 -12.40 -19.33 38.47
C GLU A 222 -11.89 -18.28 37.47
N ILE A 223 -12.66 -17.23 37.22
CA ILE A 223 -12.26 -16.12 36.32
C ILE A 223 -11.00 -15.43 36.83
N ARG A 224 -10.93 -15.05 38.11
CA ARG A 224 -9.72 -14.44 38.68
C ARG A 224 -8.52 -15.37 38.60
N LEU A 225 -8.70 -16.68 38.84
CA LEU A 225 -7.62 -17.66 38.71
C LEU A 225 -7.13 -17.80 37.27
N TYR A 226 -8.05 -17.76 36.30
CA TYR A 226 -7.71 -17.78 34.88
C TYR A 226 -6.90 -16.54 34.49
N LEU A 227 -7.36 -15.34 34.86
CA LEU A 227 -6.68 -14.08 34.58
C LEU A 227 -5.28 -13.99 35.20
N VAL A 228 -5.10 -14.48 36.44
CA VAL A 228 -3.77 -14.59 37.09
C VAL A 228 -2.85 -15.53 36.30
N LYS A 229 -3.39 -16.67 35.83
CA LYS A 229 -2.62 -17.65 35.05
C LYS A 229 -2.19 -17.04 33.71
N GLU A 230 -3.11 -16.40 33.00
CA GLU A 230 -2.85 -15.76 31.72
C GLU A 230 -1.83 -14.62 31.85
N ALA A 231 -2.01 -13.75 32.86
CA ALA A 231 -1.04 -12.69 33.17
C ALA A 231 0.38 -13.25 33.36
N LYS A 232 0.51 -14.40 34.04
CA LYS A 232 1.80 -15.06 34.25
C LYS A 232 2.41 -15.63 32.97
N GLU A 233 1.59 -16.16 32.06
CA GLU A 233 2.05 -16.65 30.75
C GLU A 233 2.62 -15.51 29.89
N TYR A 234 2.08 -14.30 30.04
CA TYR A 234 2.61 -13.08 29.40
C TYR A 234 3.64 -12.31 30.24
N GLY A 235 4.20 -12.92 31.30
CA GLY A 235 5.28 -12.34 32.11
C GLY A 235 4.84 -11.30 33.16
N GLY A 236 3.54 -11.11 33.33
CA GLY A 236 2.93 -10.35 34.42
C GLY A 236 2.97 -11.10 35.76
N ASN A 237 2.82 -10.35 36.85
CA ASN A 237 2.73 -10.90 38.20
C ASN A 237 1.53 -10.27 38.93
N LEU A 238 0.33 -10.55 38.40
CA LEU A 238 -0.94 -10.16 39.00
C LEU A 238 -1.33 -11.18 40.07
N LYS A 239 -1.77 -10.69 41.23
CA LYS A 239 -2.38 -11.56 42.25
C LYS A 239 -3.89 -11.55 42.10
N LYS A 240 -4.53 -12.55 42.69
CA LYS A 240 -5.99 -12.69 42.66
C LYS A 240 -6.69 -11.48 43.27
N GLU A 241 -6.10 -10.89 44.31
CA GLU A 241 -6.66 -9.74 45.03
C GLU A 241 -6.50 -8.42 44.28
N ASP A 242 -5.61 -8.38 43.28
CA ASP A 242 -5.39 -7.21 42.44
C ASP A 242 -6.46 -7.10 41.34
N ILE A 243 -7.25 -8.15 41.12
CA ILE A 243 -8.32 -8.20 40.11
C ILE A 243 -9.64 -7.82 40.76
N ASP A 244 -10.17 -6.66 40.38
CA ASP A 244 -11.42 -6.14 40.95
C ASP A 244 -12.66 -6.84 40.37
N ALA A 245 -13.85 -6.41 40.81
CA ALA A 245 -15.10 -6.99 40.35
C ALA A 245 -15.50 -6.51 38.95
N GLU A 246 -15.04 -5.32 38.54
CA GLU A 246 -15.31 -4.72 37.24
C GLU A 246 -14.55 -5.49 36.16
N GLU A 247 -13.26 -5.77 36.38
CA GLU A 247 -12.46 -6.60 35.47
C GLU A 247 -13.03 -8.03 35.29
N VAL A 248 -13.62 -8.60 36.35
CA VAL A 248 -14.28 -9.91 36.27
C VAL A 248 -15.59 -9.84 35.47
N GLU A 249 -16.36 -8.76 35.62
CA GLU A 249 -17.60 -8.53 34.87
C GLU A 249 -17.31 -8.26 33.39
N ASP A 250 -16.30 -7.45 33.09
CA ASP A 250 -15.82 -7.18 31.73
C ASP A 250 -15.37 -8.48 31.06
N PHE A 251 -14.49 -9.26 31.70
CA PHE A 251 -14.06 -10.55 31.16
C PHE A 251 -15.24 -11.52 30.94
N ARG A 252 -16.21 -11.53 31.86
CA ARG A 252 -17.40 -12.38 31.73
C ARG A 252 -18.20 -12.00 30.49
N THR A 253 -18.40 -10.71 30.27
CA THR A 253 -19.28 -10.20 29.20
C THR A 253 -18.59 -10.14 27.84
N GLU A 254 -17.31 -9.77 27.79
CA GLU A 254 -16.54 -9.60 26.55
C GLU A 254 -15.87 -10.89 26.06
N ASP A 255 -15.42 -11.78 26.96
CA ASP A 255 -14.68 -12.98 26.56
C ASP A 255 -15.46 -14.28 26.82
N LEU A 256 -15.96 -14.48 28.05
CA LEU A 256 -16.56 -15.75 28.45
C LEU A 256 -17.91 -16.01 27.76
N VAL A 257 -18.81 -15.03 27.70
CA VAL A 257 -20.12 -15.19 27.06
C VAL A 257 -19.99 -15.43 25.54
N PRO A 258 -19.19 -14.67 24.77
CA PRO A 258 -18.97 -14.96 23.36
C PRO A 258 -18.34 -16.33 23.11
N ALA A 259 -17.40 -16.77 23.96
CA ALA A 259 -16.84 -18.11 23.89
C ALA A 259 -17.91 -19.21 24.11
N GLN A 260 -18.79 -19.02 25.10
CA GLN A 260 -19.92 -19.93 25.34
C GLN A 260 -20.90 -19.97 24.16
N ASP A 261 -21.22 -18.81 23.58
CA ASP A 261 -22.08 -18.70 22.40
C ASP A 261 -21.44 -19.38 21.17
N LEU A 262 -20.11 -19.30 21.04
CA LEU A 262 -19.34 -19.96 19.99
C LEU A 262 -19.36 -21.49 20.16
N VAL A 263 -19.00 -22.00 21.34
CA VAL A 263 -18.93 -23.45 21.62
C VAL A 263 -20.31 -24.11 21.65
N SER A 264 -21.35 -23.40 22.09
CA SER A 264 -22.74 -23.88 22.04
C SER A 264 -23.31 -23.94 20.61
N GLY A 265 -22.60 -23.38 19.63
CA GLY A 265 -23.04 -23.31 18.23
C GLY A 265 -24.10 -22.24 17.96
N LYS A 266 -24.45 -21.40 18.95
CA LYS A 266 -25.33 -20.25 18.77
C LYS A 266 -24.71 -19.26 17.78
N LYS A 267 -23.39 -19.07 17.84
CA LYS A 267 -22.61 -18.38 16.82
C LYS A 267 -22.09 -19.38 15.78
N SER A 268 -22.92 -19.66 14.78
CA SER A 268 -22.51 -20.53 13.68
C SER A 268 -21.39 -19.88 12.85
N LYS A 269 -20.60 -20.71 12.15
CA LYS A 269 -19.59 -20.24 11.19
C LYS A 269 -20.13 -19.25 10.15
N GLN A 270 -21.39 -19.40 9.74
CA GLN A 270 -22.02 -18.48 8.79
C GLN A 270 -22.30 -17.10 9.41
N ILE A 271 -22.76 -17.07 10.66
CA ILE A 271 -23.00 -15.82 11.40
C ILE A 271 -21.66 -15.12 11.63
N TYR A 272 -20.64 -15.87 12.08
CA TYR A 272 -19.28 -15.34 12.24
C TYR A 272 -18.74 -14.75 10.93
N ALA A 273 -18.85 -15.49 9.82
CA ALA A 273 -18.43 -15.00 8.51
C ALA A 273 -19.19 -13.75 8.06
N GLN A 274 -20.47 -13.63 8.40
CA GLN A 274 -21.25 -12.44 8.11
C GLN A 274 -20.76 -11.25 8.94
N GLU A 275 -20.53 -11.41 10.24
CA GLU A 275 -20.03 -10.34 11.12
C GLU A 275 -18.65 -9.82 10.69
N VAL A 276 -17.74 -10.72 10.29
CA VAL A 276 -16.43 -10.33 9.75
C VAL A 276 -16.59 -9.52 8.46
N ARG A 277 -17.46 -9.97 7.55
CA ARG A 277 -17.72 -9.24 6.30
C ARG A 277 -18.40 -7.89 6.52
N GLU A 278 -19.29 -7.78 7.49
CA GLU A 278 -19.92 -6.52 7.88
C GLU A 278 -18.90 -5.56 8.48
N SER A 279 -18.00 -6.07 9.34
CA SER A 279 -16.89 -5.29 9.92
C SER A 279 -15.91 -4.80 8.85
N ASP A 280 -15.54 -5.67 7.90
CA ASP A 280 -14.71 -5.30 6.73
C ASP A 280 -15.38 -4.22 5.88
N ALA A 281 -16.70 -4.34 5.66
CA ALA A 281 -17.48 -3.36 4.92
C ALA A 281 -17.54 -2.00 5.63
N GLU A 282 -17.77 -1.99 6.95
CA GLU A 282 -17.79 -0.77 7.77
C GLU A 282 -16.42 -0.09 7.77
N LEU A 283 -15.35 -0.87 7.98
CA LEU A 283 -13.99 -0.36 7.93
C LEU A 283 -13.71 0.26 6.56
N TYR A 284 -14.09 -0.41 5.47
CA TYR A 284 -13.92 0.07 4.10
C TYR A 284 -14.70 1.36 3.82
N ASP A 285 -15.94 1.47 4.30
CA ASP A 285 -16.78 2.65 4.09
C ASP A 285 -16.38 3.85 4.96
N SER A 286 -15.67 3.61 6.06
CA SER A 286 -15.14 4.65 6.92
C SER A 286 -14.15 5.60 6.18
N PRO A 287 -14.04 6.88 6.59
CA PRO A 287 -13.06 7.80 6.01
C PRO A 287 -11.61 7.29 6.15
N ILE A 288 -11.30 6.64 7.26
CA ILE A 288 -9.98 6.07 7.53
C ILE A 288 -9.70 4.91 6.59
N GLY A 289 -10.66 4.00 6.39
CA GLY A 289 -10.54 2.90 5.44
C GLY A 289 -10.32 3.37 4.02
N LYS A 290 -11.01 4.43 3.58
CA LYS A 290 -10.77 5.06 2.27
C LYS A 290 -9.35 5.62 2.14
N ILE A 291 -8.81 6.26 3.18
CA ILE A 291 -7.42 6.75 3.18
C ILE A 291 -6.45 5.58 3.09
N ILE A 292 -6.61 4.56 3.93
CA ILE A 292 -5.76 3.35 3.93
C ILE A 292 -5.82 2.67 2.55
N PHE A 293 -7.02 2.51 2.00
CA PHE A 293 -7.25 1.99 0.65
C PHE A 293 -6.42 2.75 -0.39
N TRP A 294 -6.53 4.08 -0.43
CA TRP A 294 -5.80 4.88 -1.41
C TRP A 294 -4.30 4.88 -1.19
N VAL A 295 -3.83 4.85 0.06
CA VAL A 295 -2.39 4.74 0.40
C VAL A 295 -1.83 3.40 -0.09
N MET A 296 -2.54 2.30 0.12
CA MET A 296 -2.12 0.98 -0.37
C MET A 296 -2.21 0.88 -1.90
N ALA A 297 -3.25 1.45 -2.51
CA ALA A 297 -3.43 1.46 -3.95
C ALA A 297 -2.37 2.33 -4.65
N LEU A 298 -1.99 3.47 -4.06
CA LEU A 298 -1.09 4.48 -4.64
C LEU A 298 0.29 4.52 -3.98
N GLY A 299 0.80 3.40 -3.47
CA GLY A 299 2.20 3.33 -3.03
C GLY A 299 3.17 3.90 -4.08
N ILE A 300 4.28 4.50 -3.66
CA ILE A 300 5.23 5.24 -4.54
C ILE A 300 5.60 4.43 -5.78
N PHE A 301 5.86 3.13 -5.62
CA PHE A 301 6.19 2.23 -6.72
C PHE A 301 5.05 2.06 -7.75
N ASN A 302 3.80 2.07 -7.29
CA ASN A 302 2.62 2.02 -8.16
C ASN A 302 2.49 3.32 -8.96
N ILE A 303 2.72 4.48 -8.34
CA ILE A 303 2.66 5.78 -9.03
C ILE A 303 3.67 5.82 -10.17
N VAL A 304 4.93 5.45 -9.91
CA VAL A 304 5.97 5.39 -10.95
C VAL A 304 5.57 4.44 -12.08
N SER A 305 5.06 3.25 -11.74
CA SER A 305 4.64 2.26 -12.74
C SER A 305 3.42 2.72 -13.55
N ILE A 306 2.47 3.44 -12.93
CA ILE A 306 1.33 4.08 -13.60
C ILE A 306 1.84 5.12 -14.61
N CYS A 307 2.74 6.01 -14.21
CA CYS A 307 3.31 7.02 -15.11
C CYS A 307 4.01 6.37 -16.31
N ILE A 308 4.79 5.32 -16.09
CA ILE A 308 5.48 4.59 -17.17
C ILE A 308 4.47 3.88 -18.08
N GLY A 309 3.47 3.20 -17.52
CA GLY A 309 2.44 2.52 -18.30
C GLY A 309 1.61 3.47 -19.16
N VAL A 310 1.12 4.57 -18.57
CA VAL A 310 0.37 5.60 -19.28
C VAL A 310 1.23 6.27 -20.36
N GLY A 311 2.49 6.60 -20.05
CA GLY A 311 3.43 7.15 -21.03
C GLY A 311 3.73 6.19 -22.18
N SER A 312 3.83 4.89 -21.89
CA SER A 312 4.04 3.85 -22.92
C SER A 312 2.81 3.72 -23.84
N ALA A 313 1.61 3.76 -23.28
CA ALA A 313 0.36 3.78 -24.06
C ALA A 313 0.28 5.02 -24.97
N TYR A 314 0.65 6.20 -24.44
CA TYR A 314 0.70 7.44 -25.21
C TYR A 314 1.63 7.31 -26.42
N LYS A 315 2.90 6.93 -26.20
CA LYS A 315 3.92 6.85 -27.28
C LYS A 315 3.50 5.87 -28.38
N LEU A 316 3.08 4.67 -27.99
CA LEU A 316 2.64 3.65 -28.94
C LEU A 316 1.38 4.05 -29.70
N GLY A 317 0.42 4.69 -29.03
CA GLY A 317 -0.81 5.21 -29.66
C GLY A 317 -0.56 6.41 -30.58
N ALA A 318 0.42 7.26 -30.24
CA ALA A 318 0.84 8.39 -31.06
C ALA A 318 1.62 7.94 -32.31
N GLY A 319 2.25 6.76 -32.27
CA GLY A 319 3.11 6.28 -33.34
C GLY A 319 4.57 6.70 -33.22
N GLU A 320 5.00 7.10 -32.02
CA GLU A 320 6.38 7.45 -31.74
C GLU A 320 7.15 6.15 -31.45
N GLU A 321 8.20 5.88 -32.22
CA GLU A 321 9.12 4.74 -32.06
C GLU A 321 10.38 5.14 -31.28
#